data_AF-A0A9J6FT25-F1
#
_entry.id   AF-A0A9J6FT25-F1
#
_cell.length_a   1.000
_cell.length_b   1.000
_cell.length_c   1.000
_cell.angle_alpha   90.00
_cell.angle_beta   90.00
_cell.angle_gamma   90.00
#
_symmetry.space_group_name_H-M   'P 1'
#
loop_
_entity.id
_entity.type
_entity.pdbx_description
1 polymer ?
#
loop_
_entity_poly.entity_id
_entity_poly.type
_entity_poly.pdbx_seq_one_letter_code
_entity_poly.pdbx_strand_id
1 'polypeptide(L)'
;MSCSSGVDLVLNSLAEEKLQASVRCMANHGRFLEIGKFDMSKNASLGMAVFLKNVTFHGILVDALLSDPELVREKHEVASLVRQGIASGAVRPLNTHVFKKDQAEAAFRFLASGKHMGKVVLEVCALTFLVLMHFYAH
;
A
#
# COMPACT_ATOMS: atom_id res chain seq x y z
N MET A 1 -24.60 -22.25 4.76
CA MET A 1 -23.32 -22.09 5.47
C MET A 1 -23.03 -20.60 5.54
N SER A 2 -23.29 -19.95 6.68
CA SER A 2 -23.09 -18.51 6.84
C SER A 2 -21.62 -18.22 7.12
N CYS A 3 -20.92 -17.58 6.17
CA CYS A 3 -19.56 -17.07 6.34
C CYS A 3 -19.57 -15.93 7.38
N SER A 4 -19.43 -16.25 8.68
CA SER A 4 -19.47 -15.26 9.77
C SER A 4 -18.12 -15.05 10.46
N SER A 5 -17.00 -15.34 9.81
CA SER A 5 -15.69 -15.42 10.47
C SER A 5 -14.74 -14.24 10.21
N GLY A 6 -15.19 -13.14 9.58
CA GLY A 6 -14.30 -12.01 9.26
C GLY A 6 -13.15 -12.37 8.33
N VAL A 7 -12.11 -11.53 8.28
CA VAL A 7 -10.90 -11.73 7.47
C VAL A 7 -9.65 -11.82 8.36
N ASP A 8 -8.76 -12.77 8.05
CA ASP A 8 -7.53 -13.00 8.82
C ASP A 8 -6.46 -11.93 8.59
N LEU A 9 -6.43 -11.34 7.39
CA LEU A 9 -5.47 -10.31 7.02
C LEU A 9 -6.18 -9.17 6.28
N VAL A 10 -6.01 -7.94 6.78
CA VAL A 10 -6.48 -6.74 6.07
C VAL A 10 -5.28 -5.90 5.69
N LEU A 11 -5.09 -5.64 4.41
CA LEU A 11 -4.13 -4.65 3.91
C LEU A 11 -4.88 -3.36 3.60
N ASN A 12 -4.82 -2.40 4.52
CA ASN A 12 -5.56 -1.14 4.43
C ASN A 12 -4.70 0.01 3.91
N SER A 13 -5.29 0.82 3.03
CA SER A 13 -4.74 2.11 2.59
C SER A 13 -5.79 3.23 2.60
N LEU A 14 -6.97 2.96 3.16
CA LEU A 14 -8.11 3.88 3.20
C LEU A 14 -8.12 4.68 4.49
N ALA A 15 -8.73 5.87 4.46
CA ALA A 15 -8.70 6.80 5.58
C ALA A 15 -9.99 6.82 6.41
N GLU A 16 -9.93 7.41 7.60
CA GLU A 16 -11.08 7.89 8.38
C GLU A 16 -12.13 6.79 8.64
N GLU A 17 -13.39 7.02 8.23
CA GLU A 17 -14.49 6.06 8.45
C GLU A 17 -14.20 4.70 7.78
N LYS A 18 -13.51 4.71 6.63
CA LYS A 18 -13.17 3.49 5.90
C LYS A 18 -12.14 2.66 6.64
N LEU A 19 -11.17 3.28 7.32
CA LEU A 19 -10.25 2.57 8.20
C LEU A 19 -11.03 1.86 9.31
N GLN A 20 -11.96 2.55 9.97
CA GLN A 20 -12.78 1.96 11.02
C GLN A 20 -13.66 0.82 10.48
N ALA A 21 -14.16 0.94 9.25
CA ALA A 21 -14.90 -0.13 8.57
C ALA A 21 -14.01 -1.35 8.31
N SER A 22 -12.79 -1.14 7.79
CA SER A 22 -11.79 -2.21 7.59
C SER A 22 -11.47 -2.95 8.89
N VAL A 23 -11.36 -2.24 10.03
CA VAL A 23 -11.09 -2.84 11.35
C VAL A 23 -12.24 -3.76 11.81
N ARG A 24 -13.50 -3.41 11.49
CA ARG A 24 -14.67 -4.25 11.85
C ARG A 24 -14.70 -5.58 11.10
N CYS A 25 -14.09 -5.64 9.91
CA CYS A 25 -13.99 -6.85 9.09
C CYS A 25 -13.02 -7.91 9.67
N MET A 26 -12.24 -7.59 10.70
CA MET A 26 -11.25 -8.49 11.27
C MET A 26 -11.87 -9.72 11.94
N ALA A 27 -11.30 -10.89 11.59
CA ALA A 27 -11.49 -12.16 12.27
C ALA A 27 -10.82 -12.17 13.67
N ASN A 28 -11.13 -13.19 14.48
CA ASN A 28 -10.33 -13.48 15.67
C ASN A 28 -8.90 -13.87 15.26
N HIS A 29 -7.90 -13.39 16.00
CA HIS A 29 -6.48 -13.58 15.72
C HIS A 29 -5.97 -12.96 14.41
N GLY A 30 -6.78 -12.13 13.74
CA GLY A 30 -6.38 -11.52 12.48
C GLY A 30 -5.29 -10.46 12.64
N ARG A 31 -4.63 -10.11 11.53
CA ARG A 31 -3.60 -9.06 11.46
C ARG A 31 -4.03 -7.94 10.54
N PHE A 32 -4.04 -6.72 11.07
CA PHE A 32 -4.34 -5.51 10.33
C PHE A 32 -3.03 -4.86 9.89
N LEU A 33 -2.85 -4.67 8.59
CA LEU A 33 -1.66 -4.10 7.96
C LEU A 33 -2.02 -2.72 7.38
N GLU A 34 -1.65 -1.66 8.08
CA GLU A 34 -1.90 -0.27 7.68
C GLU A 34 -0.71 0.25 6.86
N ILE A 35 -0.93 0.56 5.58
CA ILE A 35 0.07 1.19 4.69
C ILE A 35 -0.23 2.68 4.43
N GLY A 36 -1.39 3.17 4.85
CA GLY A 36 -1.76 4.58 4.78
C GLY A 36 -1.10 5.39 5.90
N LYS A 37 -0.73 6.64 5.59
CA LYS A 37 -0.09 7.56 6.56
C LYS A 37 -1.04 8.60 7.15
N PHE A 38 -2.21 8.80 6.56
CA PHE A 38 -3.08 9.93 6.88
C PHE A 38 -3.60 9.87 8.32
N ASP A 39 -4.29 8.80 8.69
CA ASP A 39 -4.82 8.63 10.05
C ASP A 39 -3.71 8.53 11.11
N MET A 40 -2.59 7.86 10.77
CA MET A 40 -1.40 7.81 11.64
C MET A 40 -0.85 9.22 11.91
N SER A 41 -0.72 10.05 10.87
CA SER A 41 -0.20 11.43 11.00
C SER A 41 -1.12 12.36 11.78
N LYS A 42 -2.44 12.10 11.74
CA LYS A 42 -3.45 12.84 12.49
C LYS A 42 -3.63 12.32 13.92
N ASN A 43 -2.92 11.27 14.32
CA ASN A 43 -3.13 10.57 15.59
C ASN A 43 -4.62 10.20 15.79
N ALA A 44 -5.25 9.66 14.74
CA ALA A 44 -6.66 9.27 14.78
C ALA A 44 -6.88 8.15 15.82
N SER A 45 -8.04 8.17 16.47
CA SER A 45 -8.38 7.18 17.49
C SER A 45 -8.63 5.79 16.89
N LEU A 46 -8.02 4.76 17.46
CA LEU A 46 -8.33 3.37 17.17
C LEU A 46 -9.10 2.75 18.35
N GLY A 47 -10.25 2.13 18.06
CA GLY A 47 -11.08 1.50 19.09
C GLY A 47 -10.40 0.26 19.69
N MET A 48 -9.92 0.34 20.93
CA MET A 48 -9.18 -0.73 21.60
C MET A 48 -9.96 -2.04 21.76
N ALA A 49 -11.30 -2.00 21.69
CA ALA A 49 -12.14 -3.19 21.77
C ALA A 49 -11.81 -4.25 20.69
N VAL A 50 -11.23 -3.85 19.55
CA VAL A 50 -10.81 -4.82 18.51
C VAL A 50 -9.75 -5.80 19.03
N PHE A 51 -8.90 -5.38 19.97
CA PHE A 51 -7.86 -6.24 20.52
C PHE A 51 -8.42 -7.37 21.41
N LEU A 52 -9.69 -7.30 21.83
CA LEU A 52 -10.38 -8.43 22.48
C LEU A 52 -10.54 -9.63 21.55
N LYS A 53 -10.50 -9.42 20.23
CA LYS A 53 -10.44 -10.49 19.22
C LYS A 53 -9.04 -11.08 19.07
N ASN A 54 -8.08 -10.69 19.92
CA ASN A 54 -6.67 -11.05 19.83
C ASN A 54 -6.04 -10.67 18.47
N VAL A 55 -6.50 -9.55 17.90
CA VAL A 55 -5.98 -8.97 16.64
C VAL A 55 -4.62 -8.32 16.89
N THR A 56 -3.73 -8.33 15.90
CA THR A 56 -2.53 -7.50 15.88
C THR A 56 -2.67 -6.37 14.86
N PHE A 57 -2.19 -5.17 15.21
CA PHE A 57 -2.20 -4.01 14.32
C PHE A 57 -0.76 -3.63 13.96
N HIS A 58 -0.46 -3.55 12.66
CA HIS A 58 0.86 -3.27 12.12
C HIS A 58 0.82 -2.00 11.27
N GLY A 59 1.51 -0.95 11.70
CA GLY A 59 1.82 0.19 10.84
C GLY A 59 3.02 -0.13 9.96
N ILE A 60 2.85 -0.09 8.65
CA ILE A 60 3.88 -0.48 7.68
C ILE A 60 4.35 0.77 6.92
N LEU A 61 5.57 1.20 7.22
CA LEU A 61 6.23 2.34 6.58
C LEU A 61 7.35 1.85 5.66
N VAL A 62 7.03 1.65 4.38
CA VAL A 62 8.00 1.16 3.39
C VAL A 62 9.14 2.15 3.17
N ASP A 63 8.87 3.45 3.27
CA ASP A 63 9.90 4.49 3.22
C ASP A 63 10.90 4.37 4.36
N ALA A 64 10.44 4.11 5.59
CA ALA A 64 11.31 3.87 6.72
C ALA A 64 12.17 2.61 6.48
N LEU A 65 11.56 1.53 5.99
CA LEU A 65 12.28 0.32 5.61
C LEU A 65 13.38 0.61 4.58
N LEU A 66 13.15 1.49 3.60
CA LEU A 66 14.13 1.78 2.55
C LEU A 66 15.23 2.75 3.00
N SER A 67 14.88 3.76 3.80
CA SER A 67 15.82 4.80 4.23
C SER A 67 16.68 4.41 5.43
N ASP A 68 16.20 3.54 6.32
CA ASP A 68 16.89 3.20 7.57
C ASP A 68 18.11 2.28 7.30
N PRO A 69 19.34 2.69 7.62
CA PRO A 69 20.53 1.88 7.39
C PRO A 69 20.58 0.61 8.24
N GLU A 70 19.89 0.54 9.39
CA GLU A 70 19.94 -0.60 10.31
C GLU A 70 19.10 -1.79 9.84
N LEU A 71 18.08 -1.54 8.99
CA LEU A 71 17.15 -2.57 8.49
C LEU A 71 17.70 -3.39 7.31
N VAL A 72 19.01 -3.66 7.29
CA VAL A 72 19.68 -4.38 6.18
C VAL A 72 19.06 -5.76 5.96
N ARG A 73 18.77 -6.48 7.05
CA ARG A 73 18.22 -7.84 7.00
C ARG A 73 16.83 -7.84 6.37
N GLU A 74 15.96 -6.93 6.82
CA GLU A 74 14.58 -6.79 6.36
C GLU A 74 14.54 -6.35 4.89
N LYS A 75 15.40 -5.40 4.50
CA LYS A 75 15.59 -5.01 3.10
C LYS A 75 15.96 -6.20 2.23
N HIS A 76 16.91 -7.02 2.69
CA HIS A 76 17.36 -8.20 1.95
C HIS A 76 16.27 -9.26 1.85
N GLU A 77 15.50 -9.49 2.92
CA GLU A 77 14.38 -10.43 2.96
C GLU A 77 13.28 -10.02 1.97
N VAL A 78 12.85 -8.75 2.01
CA VAL A 78 11.85 -8.22 1.07
C VAL A 78 12.35 -8.30 -0.37
N ALA A 79 13.61 -7.92 -0.64
CA ALA A 79 14.18 -8.03 -1.97
C ALA A 79 14.24 -9.48 -2.47
N SER A 80 14.52 -10.44 -1.58
CA SER A 80 14.50 -11.87 -1.89
C SER A 80 13.10 -12.35 -2.27
N LEU A 81 12.08 -11.98 -1.48
CA LEU A 81 10.68 -12.31 -1.77
C LEU A 81 10.21 -11.75 -3.11
N VAL A 82 10.58 -10.51 -3.43
CA VAL A 82 10.27 -9.90 -4.73
C VAL A 82 10.94 -10.67 -5.87
N ARG A 83 12.22 -11.02 -5.76
CA ARG A 83 12.93 -11.81 -6.78
C ARG A 83 12.28 -13.18 -7.00
N GLN A 84 11.92 -13.88 -5.93
CA GLN A 84 11.23 -15.17 -6.01
C GLN A 84 9.83 -15.03 -6.61
N GLY A 85 9.12 -13.96 -6.26
CA GLY A 85 7.82 -13.62 -6.83
C GLY A 85 7.89 -13.37 -8.34
N ILE A 86 8.95 -12.72 -8.82
CA ILE A 86 9.20 -12.53 -10.25
C ILE A 86 9.48 -13.88 -10.92
N ALA A 87 10.39 -14.68 -10.36
CA ALA A 87 10.76 -15.98 -10.92
C ALA A 87 9.58 -16.96 -11.00
N SER A 88 8.70 -16.95 -10.00
CA SER A 88 7.48 -17.76 -9.96
C SER A 88 6.33 -17.21 -10.80
N GLY A 89 6.44 -15.97 -11.30
CA GLY A 89 5.37 -15.28 -12.02
C GLY A 89 4.22 -14.78 -11.15
N ALA A 90 4.37 -14.78 -9.81
CA ALA A 90 3.44 -14.16 -8.87
C ALA A 90 3.52 -12.61 -8.94
N VAL A 91 4.71 -12.07 -9.16
CA VAL A 91 4.94 -10.64 -9.41
C VAL A 91 4.96 -10.41 -10.92
N ARG A 92 4.01 -9.61 -11.41
CA ARG A 92 3.88 -9.27 -12.83
C ARG A 92 3.82 -7.75 -13.01
N PRO A 93 4.25 -7.22 -14.16
CA PRO A 93 4.06 -5.81 -14.48
C PRO A 93 2.58 -5.43 -14.40
N LEU A 94 2.30 -4.26 -13.81
CA LEU A 94 0.98 -3.65 -13.84
C LEU A 94 0.78 -2.92 -15.17
N ASN A 95 -0.48 -2.73 -15.59
CA ASN A 95 -0.79 -1.82 -16.69
C ASN A 95 -0.21 -0.43 -16.42
N THR A 96 0.39 0.19 -17.43
CA THR A 96 1.05 1.49 -17.30
C THR A 96 0.43 2.53 -18.24
N HIS A 97 0.19 3.72 -17.70
CA HIS A 97 -0.13 4.92 -18.46
C HIS A 97 1.15 5.74 -18.62
N VAL A 98 1.71 5.74 -19.83
CA VAL A 98 2.98 6.41 -20.14
C VAL A 98 2.72 7.81 -20.69
N PHE A 99 3.32 8.80 -20.05
CA PHE A 99 3.37 10.19 -20.50
C PHE A 99 4.79 10.53 -20.92
N LYS A 100 4.97 11.34 -21.96
CA LYS A 100 6.29 11.84 -22.35
C LYS A 100 6.76 12.91 -21.36
N LYS A 101 8.07 13.17 -21.32
CA LYS A 101 8.69 14.18 -20.43
C LYS A 101 8.05 15.57 -20.50
N ASP A 102 7.57 15.99 -21.67
CA ASP A 102 6.91 17.27 -21.93
C ASP A 102 5.44 17.30 -21.46
N GLN A 103 4.91 16.15 -21.03
CA GLN A 103 3.54 15.99 -20.55
C GLN A 103 3.45 15.82 -19.03
N ALA A 104 4.49 16.25 -18.28
CA ALA A 104 4.55 16.10 -16.83
C ALA A 104 3.32 16.64 -16.11
N GLU A 105 2.86 17.86 -16.45
CA GLU A 105 1.67 18.46 -15.85
C GLU A 105 0.41 17.61 -16.09
N ALA A 106 0.23 17.12 -17.32
CA ALA A 106 -0.89 16.26 -17.67
C ALA A 106 -0.84 14.93 -16.90
N ALA A 107 0.36 14.36 -16.71
CA ALA A 107 0.56 13.16 -15.93
C ALA A 107 0.15 13.35 -14.46
N PHE A 108 0.56 14.47 -13.83
CA PHE A 108 0.16 14.80 -12.46
C PHE A 108 -1.35 15.08 -12.33
N ARG A 109 -1.97 15.77 -13.31
CA ARG A 109 -3.43 15.97 -13.33
C ARG A 109 -4.18 14.66 -13.46
N PHE A 110 -3.73 13.77 -14.35
CA PHE A 110 -4.32 12.44 -14.52
C PHE A 110 -4.20 11.60 -13.24
N LEU A 111 -3.01 11.62 -12.64
CA LEU A 111 -2.73 10.98 -11.35
C LEU A 111 -3.66 11.49 -10.24
N ALA A 112 -3.77 12.81 -10.07
CA ALA A 112 -4.62 13.43 -9.06
C ALA A 112 -6.11 13.17 -9.26
N SER A 113 -6.54 12.86 -10.49
CA SER A 113 -7.95 12.53 -10.76
C SER A 113 -8.41 11.21 -10.15
N GLY A 114 -7.48 10.32 -9.76
CA GLY A 114 -7.78 8.98 -9.23
C GLY A 114 -8.41 8.01 -10.23
N LYS A 115 -8.56 8.40 -11.51
CA LYS A 115 -9.20 7.58 -12.56
C LYS A 115 -8.27 6.57 -13.22
N HIS A 116 -7.00 6.53 -12.83
CA HIS A 116 -6.03 5.61 -13.41
C HIS A 116 -6.25 4.18 -12.89
N MET A 117 -5.92 3.19 -13.71
CA MET A 117 -5.77 1.81 -13.26
C MET A 117 -4.33 1.37 -13.53
N GLY A 118 -3.62 0.89 -12.50
CA GLY A 118 -2.20 0.55 -12.60
C GLY A 118 -1.29 1.74 -12.30
N LYS A 119 -0.15 1.85 -13.01
CA LYS A 119 0.89 2.86 -12.73
C LYS A 119 0.85 4.00 -13.75
N VAL A 120 1.06 5.23 -13.28
CA VAL A 120 1.35 6.38 -14.14
C VAL A 120 2.86 6.56 -14.21
N VAL A 121 3.41 6.68 -15.41
CA VAL A 121 4.85 6.69 -15.65
C VAL A 121 5.20 7.84 -16.59
N LEU A 122 6.27 8.57 -16.27
CA LEU A 122 6.88 9.56 -17.17
C LEU A 122 8.10 8.96 -17.87
N GLU A 123 8.10 8.97 -19.19
CA GLU A 123 9.25 8.60 -20.02
C GLU A 123 10.19 9.80 -20.15
N VAL A 124 11.35 9.73 -19.48
CA VAL A 124 12.35 10.80 -19.39
C VAL A 124 13.35 10.71 -20.56
N CYS A 125 13.69 9.48 -20.96
CA CYS A 125 14.48 9.12 -22.14
C CYS A 125 14.04 7.72 -22.60
N ALA A 126 14.44 7.25 -23.79
CA ALA A 126 13.94 6.03 -24.44
C ALA A 126 13.98 4.74 -23.57
N LEU A 127 14.75 4.72 -22.47
CA LEU A 127 14.83 3.60 -21.52
C LEU A 127 14.69 4.04 -20.04
N THR A 128 14.44 5.33 -19.76
CA THR A 128 14.38 5.85 -18.39
C THR A 128 12.97 6.31 -18.06
N PHE A 129 12.39 5.67 -17.05
CA PHE A 129 11.03 5.93 -16.60
C PHE A 129 11.02 6.44 -15.15
N LEU A 130 10.22 7.48 -14.90
CA LEU A 130 9.90 7.95 -13.56
C LEU A 130 8.50 7.45 -13.19
N VAL A 131 8.40 6.64 -12.13
CA VAL A 131 7.11 6.15 -11.64
C VAL A 131 6.47 7.23 -10.76
N LEU A 132 5.28 7.67 -11.15
CA LEU A 132 4.48 8.56 -10.33
C LEU A 132 3.56 7.71 -9.44
N MET A 133 3.54 8.02 -8.14
CA MET A 133 2.63 7.40 -7.19
C MET A 133 1.87 8.49 -6.45
N HIS A 134 0.57 8.28 -6.30
CA HIS A 134 -0.28 9.12 -5.48
C HIS A 134 -0.86 8.26 -4.38
N PHE A 135 -0.38 8.47 -3.16
CA PHE A 135 -1.00 7.88 -1.98
C PHE A 135 -2.17 8.78 -1.58
N TYR A 136 -3.34 8.59 -2.20
CA TYR A 136 -4.57 9.14 -1.65
C TYR A 136 -5.06 8.21 -0.55
N ALA A 137 -5.02 8.71 0.68
CA ALA A 137 -5.91 8.31 1.75
C ALA A 137 -7.04 9.35 1.75
N HIS A 138 -8.16 9.01 1.09
CA HIS A 138 -9.46 9.67 1.20
C HIS A 138 -10.48 8.68 1.75
#